data_AF-A0A699YQH0-F1
#
_entry.id   AF-A0A699YQH0-F1
#
_cell.length_a   1.000
_cell.length_b   1.000
_cell.length_c   1.000
_cell.angle_alpha   90.00
_cell.angle_beta   90.00
_cell.angle_gamma   90.00
#
_symmetry.space_group_name_H-M   'P 1'
#
loop_
_entity.id
_entity.type
_entity.pdbx_description
1 polymer ?
#
loop_
_entity_poly.entity_id
_entity_poly.type
_entity_poly.pdbx_seq_one_letter_code
_entity_poly.pdbx_strand_id
1 'polypeptide(L)'
;MTPSPTLGIRAVHSPLDRWLAAGAFYTFARNHNTLGATPQEAYVWPAAAAAARSALGLRLALLPYLYTAHHTAHTRGGSVARPVWSLQPDDPQAHDAQLQTMDFFCTGTRHNVLRQPAVSLNP
;
A
#
# COMPACT_ATOMS: atom_id res chain seq x y z
N MET A 1 7.73 -36.30 -6.44
CA MET A 1 7.03 -35.26 -7.23
C MET A 1 7.98 -34.09 -7.43
N THR A 2 8.64 -34.03 -8.58
CA THR A 2 9.61 -32.99 -8.93
C THR A 2 8.87 -31.76 -9.46
N PRO A 3 9.30 -30.52 -9.14
CA PRO A 3 8.67 -29.33 -9.71
C PRO A 3 9.03 -29.21 -11.20
N SER A 4 8.02 -28.90 -12.03
CA SER A 4 8.18 -28.68 -13.48
C SER A 4 8.84 -27.31 -13.75
N PRO A 5 9.82 -27.22 -14.67
CA PRO A 5 10.51 -25.98 -14.99
C PRO A 5 9.87 -25.30 -16.20
N THR A 6 8.71 -24.67 -16.04
CA THR A 6 8.03 -23.98 -17.17
C THR A 6 7.39 -22.65 -16.79
N LEU A 7 8.13 -21.77 -16.10
CA LEU A 7 7.92 -20.32 -16.27
C LEU A 7 9.17 -19.53 -15.86
N GLY A 8 9.97 -19.16 -16.87
CA GLY A 8 11.16 -18.32 -16.74
C GLY A 8 10.85 -16.83 -16.52
N ILE A 9 9.92 -16.50 -15.62
CA ILE A 9 9.76 -15.14 -15.08
C ILE A 9 9.79 -15.30 -13.56
N ARG A 10 10.99 -15.24 -12.99
CA ARG A 10 11.14 -15.16 -11.54
C ARG A 10 10.49 -13.86 -11.08
N ALA A 11 9.28 -13.95 -10.52
CA ALA A 11 8.77 -12.86 -9.70
C ALA A 11 9.72 -12.72 -8.52
N VAL A 12 10.59 -11.70 -8.56
CA VAL A 12 11.57 -11.36 -7.50
C VAL A 12 10.87 -11.15 -6.15
N HIS A 13 9.56 -10.91 -6.17
CA HIS A 13 8.70 -10.75 -5.00
C HIS A 13 7.48 -11.67 -5.13
N SER A 14 7.16 -12.39 -4.06
CA SER A 14 5.96 -13.22 -4.01
C SER A 14 4.69 -12.34 -3.97
N PRO A 15 3.50 -12.88 -4.36
CA PRO A 15 2.24 -12.17 -4.19
C PRO A 15 1.98 -11.73 -2.74
N LEU A 16 2.39 -12.56 -1.77
CA LEU A 16 2.27 -12.26 -0.34
C LEU A 16 3.13 -11.06 0.05
N ASP A 17 4.37 -10.97 -0.45
CA ASP A 17 5.29 -9.88 -0.10
C ASP A 17 4.74 -8.54 -0.62
N ARG A 18 4.25 -8.53 -1.86
CA ARG A 18 3.62 -7.35 -2.49
C ARG A 18 2.35 -6.95 -1.74
N TRP A 19 1.53 -7.93 -1.36
CA TRP A 19 0.29 -7.69 -0.62
C TRP A 19 0.56 -7.14 0.78
N LEU A 20 1.57 -7.65 1.49
CA LEU A 20 1.94 -7.14 2.81
C LEU A 20 2.52 -5.73 2.73
N ALA A 21 3.32 -5.43 1.70
CA ALA A 21 3.85 -4.09 1.48
C ALA A 21 2.74 -3.06 1.22
N ALA A 22 1.78 -3.37 0.35
CA ALA A 22 0.66 -2.49 0.04
C ALA A 22 -0.37 -2.43 1.20
N GLY A 23 -0.74 -3.59 1.73
CA GLY A 23 -1.76 -3.73 2.78
C GLY A 23 -1.37 -3.09 4.11
N ALA A 24 -0.08 -2.84 4.35
CA ALA A 24 0.39 -2.05 5.50
C ALA A 24 -0.15 -0.60 5.50
N PHE A 25 -0.61 -0.06 4.36
CA PHE A 25 -1.16 1.30 4.28
C PHE A 25 -2.68 1.35 4.27
N TYR A 26 -3.37 0.21 4.35
CA TYR A 26 -4.82 0.20 4.52
C TYR A 26 -5.23 0.80 5.87
N THR A 27 -6.40 1.44 5.92
CA THR A 27 -6.97 1.94 7.18
C THR A 27 -7.06 0.81 8.20
N PHE A 28 -7.52 -0.36 7.76
CA PHE A 28 -7.49 -1.61 8.50
C PHE A 28 -6.50 -2.59 7.85
N ALA A 29 -5.33 -2.75 8.46
CA ALA A 29 -4.28 -3.64 7.99
C ALA A 29 -4.32 -4.97 8.78
N ARG A 30 -4.86 -6.03 8.16
CA ARG A 30 -4.92 -7.37 8.75
C ARG A 30 -4.58 -8.44 7.72
N ASN A 31 -3.75 -9.40 8.12
CA ASN A 31 -3.51 -10.63 7.38
C ASN A 31 -4.35 -11.77 8.00
N HIS A 32 -5.28 -12.35 7.25
CA HIS A 32 -6.20 -13.39 7.74
C HIS A 32 -6.43 -14.47 6.68
N ASN A 33 -6.42 -15.73 7.11
CA ASN A 33 -6.49 -16.91 6.25
C ASN A 33 -7.61 -17.87 6.66
N THR A 34 -8.02 -18.73 5.75
CA THR A 34 -8.96 -19.83 6.02
C THR A 34 -8.27 -21.06 6.61
N LEU A 35 -9.03 -21.90 7.30
CA LEU A 35 -8.53 -23.15 7.87
C LEU A 35 -8.11 -24.14 6.77
N GLY A 36 -6.96 -24.80 6.95
CA GLY A 36 -6.45 -25.80 6.01
C GLY A 36 -5.73 -25.23 4.77
N ALA A 37 -5.73 -23.91 4.57
CA ALA A 37 -4.92 -23.27 3.54
C ALA A 37 -3.44 -23.18 3.96
N THR A 38 -2.56 -22.96 2.97
CA THR A 38 -1.14 -22.75 3.22
C THR A 38 -0.91 -21.55 4.15
N PRO A 39 -0.02 -21.65 5.17
CA PRO A 39 0.30 -20.55 6.07
C PRO A 39 0.75 -19.29 5.32
N GLN A 40 0.24 -18.13 5.72
CA GLN A 40 0.52 -16.84 5.08
C GLN A 40 1.01 -15.78 6.07
N GLU A 41 1.31 -16.17 7.30
CA GLU A 41 1.88 -15.31 8.31
C GLU A 41 3.24 -14.80 7.84
N ALA A 42 3.52 -13.51 8.04
CA ALA A 42 4.70 -12.87 7.47
C ALA A 42 6.01 -13.52 7.93
N TYR A 43 6.07 -14.06 9.15
CA TYR A 43 7.26 -14.70 9.70
C TYR A 43 7.56 -16.09 9.09
N VAL A 44 6.60 -16.72 8.42
CA VAL A 44 6.79 -18.05 7.80
C VAL A 44 7.68 -17.94 6.57
N TRP A 45 7.61 -16.81 5.85
CA TRP A 45 8.28 -16.61 4.57
C TRP A 45 9.33 -15.48 4.70
N PRO A 46 10.63 -15.74 4.48
CA PRO A 46 11.68 -14.74 4.72
C PRO A 46 11.51 -13.42 3.94
N ALA A 47 11.07 -13.51 2.67
CA ALA A 47 10.83 -12.34 1.83
C ALA A 47 9.62 -11.53 2.33
N ALA A 48 8.54 -12.21 2.73
CA ALA A 48 7.35 -11.59 3.32
C ALA A 48 7.67 -10.89 4.63
N ALA A 49 8.50 -11.52 5.46
CA ALA A 49 8.96 -10.96 6.73
C ALA A 49 9.75 -9.67 6.51
N ALA A 50 10.64 -9.63 5.51
CA ALA A 50 11.40 -8.45 5.16
C ALA A 50 10.50 -7.31 4.66
N ALA A 51 9.58 -7.60 3.73
CA ALA A 51 8.61 -6.64 3.22
C ALA A 51 7.72 -6.08 4.34
N ALA A 52 7.19 -6.96 5.20
CA ALA A 52 6.35 -6.58 6.33
C ALA A 52 7.10 -5.71 7.33
N ARG A 53 8.35 -6.03 7.70
CA ARG A 53 9.15 -5.19 8.61
C ARG A 53 9.34 -3.78 8.06
N SER A 54 9.67 -3.65 6.79
CA SER A 54 9.85 -2.34 6.15
C SER A 54 8.55 -1.54 6.11
N ALA A 55 7.47 -2.14 5.61
CA ALA A 55 6.20 -1.44 5.42
C ALA A 55 5.50 -1.12 6.76
N LEU A 56 5.47 -2.08 7.70
CA LEU A 56 4.92 -1.84 9.03
C LEU A 56 5.79 -0.89 9.85
N GLY A 57 7.10 -0.89 9.67
CA GLY A 57 7.99 0.11 10.28
C GLY A 57 7.58 1.53 9.89
N LEU A 58 7.35 1.77 8.59
CA LEU A 58 6.85 3.06 8.11
C LEU A 58 5.43 3.35 8.63
N ARG A 59 4.52 2.36 8.62
CA ARG A 59 3.17 2.53 9.17
C ARG A 59 3.20 2.97 10.64
N LEU A 60 4.04 2.34 11.45
CA LEU A 60 4.18 2.67 12.87
C LEU A 60 4.75 4.08 13.06
N ALA A 61 5.70 4.52 12.24
CA ALA A 61 6.17 5.90 12.22
C ALA A 61 5.07 6.89 11.84
N LEU A 62 4.16 6.51 10.93
CA LEU A 62 2.99 7.29 10.51
C LEU A 62 1.78 7.12 11.44
N LEU A 63 1.87 6.38 12.54
CA LEU A 63 0.70 6.11 13.38
C LEU A 63 0.05 7.38 13.97
N PRO A 64 0.82 8.40 14.45
CA PRO A 64 0.21 9.67 14.89
C PRO A 64 -0.57 10.34 13.77
N TYR A 65 -0.05 10.25 12.55
CA TYR A 65 -0.67 10.78 11.35
C TYR A 65 -2.01 10.10 11.05
N LEU A 66 -1.99 8.78 10.98
CA LEU A 66 -3.18 7.97 10.73
C LEU A 66 -4.26 8.26 11.78
N TYR A 67 -3.86 8.40 13.04
CA TYR A 67 -4.77 8.72 14.12
C TYR A 67 -5.44 10.10 13.92
N THR A 68 -4.67 11.14 13.58
CA THR A 68 -5.23 12.46 13.26
C THR A 68 -6.15 12.38 12.05
N ALA A 69 -5.79 11.65 11.00
CA ALA A 69 -6.64 11.48 9.82
C ALA A 69 -7.98 10.80 10.17
N HIS A 70 -7.95 9.75 11.01
CA HIS A 70 -9.16 9.11 11.54
C HIS A 70 -10.01 10.07 12.38
N HIS A 71 -9.39 10.87 13.24
CA HIS A 71 -10.09 11.88 14.02
C HIS A 71 -10.75 12.96 13.14
N THR A 72 -10.07 13.44 12.11
CA THR A 72 -10.63 14.40 11.15
C THR A 72 -11.80 13.79 10.38
N ALA A 73 -11.65 12.55 9.90
CA ALA A 73 -12.74 11.85 9.21
C ALA A 73 -13.97 11.65 10.12
N HIS A 74 -13.75 11.38 11.42
CA HIS A 74 -14.83 11.25 12.39
C HIS A 74 -15.54 12.58 12.68
N THR A 75 -14.78 13.66 12.85
CA THR A 75 -15.32 14.96 13.29
C THR A 75 -15.89 15.81 12.16
N ARG A 76 -15.31 15.73 10.96
CA ARG A 76 -15.69 16.54 9.79
C ARG A 76 -16.31 15.74 8.65
N GLY A 77 -16.40 14.41 8.79
CA GLY A 77 -16.74 13.51 7.70
C GLY A 77 -15.57 13.32 6.72
N GLY A 78 -15.85 12.62 5.62
CA GLY A 78 -14.85 12.26 4.61
C GLY A 78 -14.20 10.89 4.85
N SER A 79 -13.14 10.59 4.12
CA SER A 79 -12.42 9.32 4.19
C SER A 79 -10.95 9.51 4.52
N VAL A 80 -10.35 8.51 5.17
CA VAL A 80 -8.91 8.50 5.49
C VAL A 80 -8.08 8.12 4.26
N ALA A 81 -8.52 7.10 3.52
CA ALA A 81 -7.98 6.81 2.20
C ALA A 81 -8.84 7.56 1.16
N ARG A 82 -8.21 8.46 0.42
CA ARG A 82 -8.87 9.32 -0.57
C ARG A 82 -8.33 9.04 -1.97
N PRO A 83 -9.19 8.99 -3.00
CA PRO A 83 -8.72 8.91 -4.38
C PRO A 83 -8.07 10.22 -4.80
N VAL A 84 -7.07 10.14 -5.69
CA VAL A 84 -6.26 11.29 -6.12
C VAL A 84 -7.12 12.40 -6.74
N TRP A 85 -8.12 12.05 -7.55
CA TRP A 85 -9.06 13.02 -8.13
C TRP A 85 -9.79 13.88 -7.08
N SER A 86 -10.00 13.37 -5.85
CA SER A 86 -10.66 14.14 -4.79
C SER A 86 -9.79 15.26 -4.21
N LEU A 87 -8.49 15.22 -4.49
CA LEU A 87 -7.51 16.24 -4.10
C LEU A 87 -7.15 17.15 -5.28
N GLN A 88 -7.21 16.61 -6.49
CA GLN A 88 -6.88 17.29 -7.75
C GLN A 88 -8.04 17.14 -8.76
N PRO A 89 -9.20 17.78 -8.50
CA PRO A 89 -10.38 17.60 -9.35
C PRO A 89 -10.20 18.15 -10.77
N ASP A 90 -9.32 19.15 -10.93
CA ASP A 90 -9.04 19.80 -12.21
C ASP A 90 -8.04 19.02 -13.08
N ASP A 91 -7.39 17.97 -12.55
CA ASP A 91 -6.40 17.18 -13.29
C ASP A 91 -7.09 15.98 -13.96
N PRO A 92 -7.19 15.93 -15.31
CA PRO A 92 -7.80 14.80 -16.01
C PRO A 92 -7.08 13.47 -15.73
N GLN A 93 -5.76 13.47 -15.47
CA GLN A 93 -5.01 12.24 -15.18
C GLN A 93 -5.38 11.65 -13.81
N ALA A 94 -5.79 12.51 -12.87
CA ALA A 94 -6.19 12.07 -11.54
C ALA A 94 -7.47 11.24 -11.55
N HIS A 95 -8.35 11.46 -12.54
CA HIS A 95 -9.60 10.70 -12.72
C HIS A 95 -9.34 9.27 -13.21
N ASP A 96 -8.24 9.06 -13.94
CA ASP A 96 -7.85 7.74 -14.47
C ASP A 96 -6.97 6.93 -13.48
N ALA A 97 -6.48 7.57 -12.40
CA ALA A 97 -5.54 6.99 -11.44
C ALA A 97 -6.19 6.05 -10.40
N GLN A 98 -6.88 5.00 -10.87
CA GLN A 98 -7.67 4.09 -10.02
C GLN A 98 -6.84 3.24 -9.04
N LEU A 99 -5.60 2.91 -9.40
CA LEU A 99 -4.70 2.08 -8.59
C LEU A 99 -3.81 2.89 -7.64
N GLN A 100 -3.95 4.21 -7.66
CA GLN A 100 -3.25 5.11 -6.77
C GLN A 100 -4.26 5.63 -5.76
N THR A 101 -4.17 5.11 -4.56
CA THR A 101 -4.88 5.65 -3.41
C THR A 101 -3.86 5.59 -2.31
N MET A 102 -3.26 6.72 -1.95
CA MET A 102 -2.54 6.91 -0.70
C MET A 102 -1.94 8.31 -0.77
N ASP A 103 -2.79 9.33 -0.62
CA ASP A 103 -2.31 10.54 0.02
C ASP A 103 -2.95 10.62 1.40
N PHE A 104 -2.09 10.67 2.40
CA PHE A 104 -2.47 10.86 3.77
C PHE A 104 -2.61 12.36 4.07
N PHE A 105 -1.98 13.27 3.32
CA PHE A 105 -1.83 14.70 3.62
C PHE A 105 -3.15 15.51 3.77
N CYS A 106 -3.59 15.68 5.01
CA CYS A 106 -4.51 16.70 5.51
C CYS A 106 -3.87 18.09 5.75
N THR A 107 -2.59 18.33 5.46
CA THR A 107 -2.00 19.68 5.59
C THR A 107 -1.85 20.33 4.22
N GLY A 108 -2.60 21.43 4.01
CA GLY A 108 -2.69 22.21 2.78
C GLY A 108 -1.42 22.94 2.35
N THR A 109 -0.27 22.28 2.33
CA THR A 109 0.94 22.77 1.66
C THR A 109 0.98 22.23 0.24
N ARG A 110 0.59 23.08 -0.73
CA ARG A 110 0.82 22.89 -2.16
C ARG A 110 2.31 22.97 -2.49
N HIS A 111 3.11 22.02 -2.02
CA HIS A 111 4.51 21.90 -2.43
C HIS A 111 4.72 20.59 -3.19
N ASN A 112 4.78 20.77 -4.51
CA ASN A 112 5.08 19.78 -5.52
C ASN A 112 6.52 19.26 -5.33
N VAL A 113 6.70 18.20 -4.53
CA VAL A 113 8.01 17.56 -4.26
C VAL A 113 8.15 16.21 -4.98
N LEU A 114 7.18 15.81 -5.80
CA LEU A 114 7.27 14.58 -6.61
C LEU A 114 7.40 14.88 -8.11
N ARG A 115 8.42 15.67 -8.47
CA ARG A 115 9.11 15.51 -9.76
C ARG A 115 10.38 14.69 -9.52
N GLN A 116 10.22 13.41 -9.23
CA GLN A 116 11.26 12.44 -9.56
C GLN A 116 10.84 11.73 -10.84
N PRO A 117 11.73 11.54 -11.83
CA PRO A 117 11.37 10.82 -13.04
C PRO A 117 10.95 9.41 -12.63
N ALA A 118 9.73 9.05 -13.02
CA ALA A 118 9.21 7.70 -12.87
C ALA A 118 10.20 6.74 -13.55
N VAL A 119 10.92 5.95 -12.75
CA VAL A 119 11.45 4.68 -13.24
C VAL A 119 10.21 3.85 -13.56
N SER A 120 9.94 3.70 -14.85
CA SER A 120 8.76 3.04 -15.37
C SER A 120 8.69 1.62 -14.83
N LEU A 121 7.65 1.33 -14.04
CA LEU A 121 7.16 -0.03 -13.86
C LEU A 121 6.14 -0.28 -14.96
N ASN A 122 6.62 -0.70 -16.12
CA ASN A 122 5.80 -1.42 -17.10
C ASN A 122 6.55 -2.71 -17.48
N PRO A 123 5.85 -3.79 -17.87
CA PRO A 123 6.48 -5.06 -18.22
C PRO A 123 7.41 -4.95 -19.44
#